data_AF-A0A9D2XS03-F1
#
_entry.id   AF-A0A9D2XS03-F1
#
_cell.length_a   1.000
_cell.length_b   1.000
_cell.length_c   1.000
_cell.angle_alpha   90.00
_cell.angle_beta   90.00
_cell.angle_gamma   90.00
#
_symmetry.space_group_name_H-M   'P 1'
#
loop_
_entity.id
_entity.type
_entity.pdbx_description
1 polymer ?
#
loop_
_entity_poly.entity_id
_entity_poly.type
_entity_poly.pdbx_seq_one_letter_code
_entity_poly.pdbx_strand_id
1 'polypeptide(L)'
;MSDYFSLSNCDVIGFDLDHTLCRYHLKETSRLIYESFARYLVEHKGYDKDLLNLTPASWDFCFKGLVVDLEDGNLVKLAEDGTVLRASHGTSDLSTDEIIKHYGPKKEWQHFYSLNTSFTRSAKYYFYDNYFDLPGVLLCGKVVDMLHKRGNEVNSDFWKDIVSAIDHNYNTSAFKGMRFVSDMHLSWLI
;
A
#
# COMPACT_ATOMS: atom_id res chain seq x y z
N MET A 1 34.61 16.40 0.74
CA MET A 1 33.91 15.41 1.59
C MET A 1 34.64 14.09 1.39
N SER A 2 34.88 13.29 2.44
CA SER A 2 35.52 11.98 2.27
C SER A 2 34.56 11.04 1.54
N ASP A 3 35.04 10.34 0.52
CA ASP A 3 34.24 9.42 -0.31
C ASP A 3 33.80 8.14 0.43
N TYR A 4 34.20 7.99 1.70
CA TYR A 4 33.96 6.79 2.48
C TYR A 4 33.39 7.13 3.86
N PHE A 5 32.39 6.35 4.25
CA PHE A 5 31.81 6.32 5.59
C PHE A 5 32.58 5.29 6.44
N SER A 6 32.96 5.64 7.68
CA SER A 6 33.60 4.72 8.62
C SER A 6 32.86 4.69 9.95
N LEU A 7 32.44 3.50 10.38
CA LEU A 7 31.80 3.26 11.67
C LEU A 7 32.73 3.60 12.86
N SER A 8 34.05 3.52 12.67
CA SER A 8 35.04 3.87 13.71
C SER A 8 34.97 5.33 14.13
N ASN A 9 34.36 6.19 13.30
CA ASN A 9 34.25 7.63 13.54
C ASN A 9 32.90 7.99 14.18
N CYS A 10 32.06 7.00 14.52
CA CYS A 10 30.75 7.19 15.13
C CYS A 10 30.80 6.85 16.63
N ASP A 11 30.59 7.84 17.49
CA ASP A 11 30.47 7.62 18.94
C ASP A 11 29.15 6.97 19.34
N VAL A 12 28.11 7.17 18.51
CA VAL A 12 26.75 6.67 18.73
C VAL A 12 26.19 6.13 17.42
N ILE A 13 25.50 4.99 17.51
CA ILE A 13 24.76 4.40 16.39
C ILE A 13 23.30 4.26 16.83
N GLY A 14 22.41 5.00 16.18
CA GLY A 14 20.97 4.87 16.36
C GLY A 14 20.40 3.83 15.41
N PHE A 15 19.51 2.99 15.93
CA PHE A 15 18.75 2.03 15.13
C PHE A 15 17.27 2.39 15.18
N ASP A 16 16.60 2.25 14.05
CA ASP A 16 15.14 2.19 14.04
C ASP A 16 14.67 0.92 14.78
N LEU A 17 13.48 0.96 15.36
CA LEU A 17 12.94 -0.20 16.08
C LEU A 17 12.29 -1.16 15.10
N ASP A 18 11.23 -0.73 14.45
CA ASP A 18 10.38 -1.59 13.64
C ASP A 18 11.04 -1.96 12.32
N HIS A 19 10.99 -3.25 11.97
CA HIS A 19 11.66 -3.81 10.80
C HIS A 19 13.19 -3.66 10.75
N THR A 20 13.81 -3.10 11.80
CA THR A 20 15.28 -3.01 11.97
C THR A 20 15.73 -3.84 13.18
N LEU A 21 15.40 -3.44 14.40
CA LEU A 21 15.69 -4.25 15.61
C LEU A 21 14.59 -5.29 15.87
N CYS A 22 13.32 -4.88 15.79
CA CYS A 22 12.16 -5.73 15.92
C CYS A 22 11.76 -6.29 14.55
N ARG A 23 11.81 -7.62 14.40
CA ARG A 23 11.48 -8.30 13.15
C ARG A 23 10.12 -8.94 13.24
N TYR A 24 9.23 -8.52 12.35
CA TYR A 24 7.88 -9.03 12.26
C TYR A 24 7.76 -10.21 11.28
N HIS A 25 6.84 -11.12 11.57
CA HIS A 25 6.36 -12.08 10.57
C HIS A 25 5.50 -11.32 9.55
N LEU A 26 6.11 -10.94 8.41
CA LEU A 26 5.46 -10.08 7.41
C LEU A 26 4.10 -10.61 6.96
N LYS A 27 3.97 -11.92 6.74
CA LYS A 27 2.70 -12.52 6.32
C LYS A 27 1.57 -12.25 7.34
N GLU A 28 1.84 -12.50 8.62
CA GLU A 28 0.85 -12.35 9.69
C GLU A 28 0.56 -10.87 9.98
N THR A 29 1.59 -10.04 9.94
CA THR A 29 1.47 -8.59 10.19
C THR A 29 0.71 -7.91 9.06
N SER A 30 1.04 -8.24 7.80
CA SER A 30 0.31 -7.73 6.64
C SER A 30 -1.17 -8.11 6.69
N ARG A 31 -1.46 -9.36 7.08
CA ARG A 31 -2.84 -9.83 7.27
C ARG A 31 -3.56 -9.03 8.35
N LEU A 32 -2.94 -8.82 9.50
CA LEU A 32 -3.49 -8.05 10.60
C LEU A 32 -3.84 -6.61 10.17
N ILE A 33 -2.89 -5.95 9.49
CA ILE A 33 -3.06 -4.58 8.98
C ILE A 33 -4.21 -4.52 7.97
N TYR A 34 -4.25 -5.45 7.00
CA TYR A 34 -5.33 -5.48 6.02
C TYR A 34 -6.69 -5.67 6.67
N GLU A 35 -6.82 -6.65 7.56
CA GLU A 35 -8.09 -6.93 8.24
C GLU A 35 -8.55 -5.73 9.07
N SER A 36 -7.62 -5.01 9.71
CA SER A 36 -7.87 -3.75 10.40
C SER A 36 -8.42 -2.68 9.46
N PHE A 37 -7.76 -2.44 8.33
CA PHE A 37 -8.22 -1.45 7.35
C PHE A 37 -9.58 -1.82 6.74
N ALA A 38 -9.75 -3.08 6.32
CA ALA A 38 -10.96 -3.58 5.69
C ALA A 38 -12.17 -3.49 6.63
N ARG A 39 -12.01 -3.86 7.92
CA ARG A 39 -13.05 -3.67 8.92
C ARG A 39 -13.42 -2.21 9.07
N TYR A 40 -12.44 -1.31 9.18
CA TYR A 40 -12.72 0.11 9.33
C TYR A 40 -13.54 0.66 8.15
N LEU A 41 -13.18 0.31 6.92
CA LEU A 41 -13.95 0.71 5.73
C LEU A 41 -15.38 0.17 5.74
N VAL A 42 -15.58 -1.09 6.11
CA VAL A 42 -16.91 -1.72 6.15
C VAL A 42 -17.77 -1.14 7.26
N GLU A 43 -17.23 -1.02 8.47
CA GLU A 43 -18.00 -0.64 9.67
C GLU A 43 -18.25 0.86 9.78
N HIS A 44 -17.30 1.70 9.34
CA HIS A 44 -17.38 3.16 9.52
C HIS A 44 -17.60 3.93 8.23
N LYS A 45 -17.27 3.36 7.07
CA LYS A 45 -17.38 4.05 5.77
C LYS A 45 -18.42 3.43 4.83
N GLY A 46 -19.03 2.30 5.23
CA GLY A 46 -20.14 1.67 4.50
C GLY A 46 -19.71 0.92 3.24
N TYR A 47 -18.45 0.48 3.17
CA TYR A 47 -17.97 -0.35 2.05
C TYR A 47 -18.55 -1.76 2.12
N ASP A 48 -18.50 -2.46 0.99
CA ASP A 48 -19.02 -3.81 0.88
C ASP A 48 -18.24 -4.81 1.76
N LYS A 49 -18.96 -5.74 2.38
CA LYS A 49 -18.36 -6.79 3.23
C LYS A 49 -17.41 -7.70 2.47
N ASP A 50 -17.50 -7.73 1.14
CA ASP A 50 -16.55 -8.41 0.27
C ASP A 50 -15.08 -7.98 0.48
N LEU A 51 -14.82 -6.78 1.03
CA LEU A 51 -13.47 -6.37 1.42
C LEU A 51 -12.86 -7.27 2.51
N LEU A 52 -13.69 -7.88 3.37
CA LEU A 52 -13.25 -8.79 4.44
C LEU A 52 -12.83 -10.16 3.90
N ASN A 53 -13.19 -10.50 2.66
CA ASN A 53 -12.87 -11.79 2.06
C ASN A 53 -11.44 -11.78 1.50
N LEU A 54 -10.50 -12.31 2.30
CA LEU A 54 -9.08 -12.36 1.97
C LEU A 54 -8.68 -13.75 1.50
N THR A 55 -8.13 -13.87 0.28
CA THR A 55 -7.58 -15.14 -0.20
C THR A 55 -6.05 -15.11 -0.14
N PRO A 56 -5.37 -16.25 0.10
CA PRO A 56 -3.92 -16.30 0.10
C PRO A 56 -3.26 -15.79 -1.19
N ALA A 57 -3.89 -16.05 -2.34
CA ALA A 57 -3.43 -15.59 -3.65
C ALA A 57 -3.45 -14.05 -3.80
N SER A 58 -4.24 -13.34 -2.99
CA SER A 58 -4.31 -11.88 -3.03
C SER A 58 -3.03 -11.21 -2.49
N TRP A 59 -2.19 -11.92 -1.73
CA TRP A 59 -0.97 -11.33 -1.15
C TRP A 59 0.16 -11.14 -2.14
N ASP A 60 0.22 -11.98 -3.18
CA ASP A 60 1.21 -11.86 -4.26
C ASP A 60 1.06 -10.55 -5.04
N PHE A 61 -0.03 -9.82 -4.84
CA PHE A 61 -0.29 -8.49 -5.40
C PHE A 61 0.45 -7.36 -4.68
N CYS A 62 0.79 -7.54 -3.39
CA CYS A 62 1.34 -6.48 -2.55
C CYS A 62 2.87 -6.40 -2.68
N PHE A 63 3.38 -5.47 -3.51
CA PHE A 63 4.82 -5.20 -3.63
C PHE A 63 5.20 -3.83 -3.10
N LYS A 64 6.31 -3.76 -2.35
CA LYS A 64 6.89 -2.49 -1.93
C LYS A 64 7.34 -1.66 -3.14
N GLY A 65 7.10 -0.36 -3.06
CA GLY A 65 7.36 0.60 -4.12
C GLY A 65 6.39 0.51 -5.28
N LEU A 66 5.12 0.16 -5.00
CA LEU A 66 4.00 0.39 -5.90
C LEU A 66 3.45 1.80 -5.69
N VAL A 67 2.96 2.38 -6.77
CA VAL A 67 2.24 3.65 -6.77
C VAL A 67 0.77 3.38 -7.02
N VAL A 68 -0.12 3.95 -6.22
CA VAL A 68 -1.54 4.03 -6.59
C VAL A 68 -1.76 5.37 -7.24
N ASP A 69 -2.12 5.35 -8.51
CA ASP A 69 -2.63 6.47 -9.27
C ASP A 69 -4.12 6.65 -8.91
N LEU A 70 -4.41 7.71 -8.15
CA LEU A 70 -5.75 7.99 -7.63
C LEU A 70 -6.65 8.67 -8.66
N GLU A 71 -6.07 9.20 -9.73
CA GLU A 71 -6.84 9.80 -10.82
C GLU A 71 -7.48 8.71 -11.68
N ASP A 72 -6.72 7.66 -11.99
CA ASP A 72 -7.17 6.57 -12.87
C ASP A 72 -7.56 5.28 -12.14
N GLY A 73 -7.27 5.15 -10.84
CA GLY A 73 -7.47 3.90 -10.09
C GLY A 73 -6.46 2.80 -10.46
N ASN A 74 -5.32 3.18 -11.02
CA ASN A 74 -4.30 2.24 -11.46
C ASN A 74 -3.26 2.01 -10.37
N LEU A 75 -2.76 0.78 -10.27
CA LEU A 75 -1.61 0.45 -9.44
C LEU A 75 -0.41 0.22 -10.36
N VAL A 76 0.66 0.96 -10.13
CA VAL A 76 1.74 1.13 -11.09
C VAL A 76 3.08 0.76 -10.46
N LYS A 77 3.84 -0.08 -11.15
CA LYS A 77 5.24 -0.35 -10.83
C LYS A 77 6.12 0.42 -11.82
N LEU A 78 6.96 1.30 -11.26
CA LEU A 78 7.84 2.17 -12.04
C LEU A 78 9.29 1.66 -12.01
N ALA A 79 10.02 1.94 -13.10
CA ALA A 79 11.47 1.91 -13.15
C ALA A 79 12.07 3.18 -12.55
N GLU A 80 13.39 3.22 -12.37
CA GLU A 80 14.13 4.37 -11.83
C GLU A 80 14.04 5.62 -12.71
N ASP A 81 13.65 5.49 -13.98
CA ASP A 81 13.46 6.60 -14.94
C ASP A 81 11.99 7.01 -15.13
N GLY A 82 11.06 6.36 -14.39
CA GLY A 82 9.62 6.63 -14.49
C GLY A 82 8.88 5.81 -15.55
N THR A 83 9.55 4.88 -16.21
CA THR A 83 8.90 3.93 -17.12
C THR A 83 7.98 2.99 -16.35
N VAL A 84 6.73 2.84 -16.80
CA VAL A 84 5.77 1.86 -16.28
C VAL A 84 6.19 0.46 -16.70
N LEU A 85 6.66 -0.33 -15.72
CA LEU A 85 7.07 -1.72 -15.89
C LEU A 85 5.87 -2.67 -15.87
N ARG A 86 4.92 -2.41 -14.96
CA ARG A 86 3.66 -3.13 -14.82
C ARG A 86 2.59 -2.16 -14.32
N ALA A 87 1.35 -2.42 -14.68
CA ALA A 87 0.21 -1.72 -14.12
C ALA A 87 -0.99 -2.66 -14.02
N SER A 88 -1.88 -2.39 -13.08
CA SER A 88 -3.20 -2.99 -12.98
C SER A 88 -4.25 -1.90 -12.82
N HIS A 89 -5.46 -2.12 -13.32
CA HIS A 89 -6.62 -1.31 -12.97
C HIS A 89 -7.44 -2.08 -11.94
N GLY A 90 -7.52 -1.56 -10.71
CA GLY A 90 -7.95 -2.36 -9.58
C GLY A 90 -7.04 -3.59 -9.41
N THR A 91 -7.63 -4.79 -9.26
CA THR A 91 -6.84 -6.04 -9.17
C THR A 91 -6.59 -6.73 -10.51
N SER A 92 -7.00 -6.12 -11.63
CA SER A 92 -6.85 -6.68 -12.97
C SER A 92 -5.61 -6.13 -13.67
N ASP A 93 -4.64 -6.99 -13.98
CA ASP A 93 -3.42 -6.61 -14.69
C ASP A 93 -3.72 -6.00 -16.08
N LEU A 94 -3.02 -4.92 -16.41
CA LEU A 94 -3.04 -4.34 -17.75
C LEU A 94 -2.04 -5.05 -18.66
N SER A 95 -2.48 -5.40 -19.86
CA SER A 95 -1.60 -5.91 -20.91
C SER A 95 -0.62 -4.82 -21.38
N THR A 96 0.44 -5.24 -22.08
CA THR A 96 1.42 -4.28 -22.62
C THR A 96 0.78 -3.29 -23.59
N ASP A 97 -0.20 -3.73 -24.39
CA ASP A 97 -0.90 -2.86 -25.33
C ASP A 97 -1.80 -1.85 -24.61
N GLU A 98 -2.45 -2.26 -23.51
CA GLU A 98 -3.23 -1.34 -22.65
C GLU A 98 -2.33 -0.32 -21.96
N ILE A 99 -1.17 -0.74 -21.45
CA ILE A 99 -0.17 0.16 -20.87
C ILE A 99 0.30 1.18 -21.93
N ILE A 100 0.63 0.75 -23.14
CA ILE A 100 1.06 1.64 -24.22
C ILE A 100 -0.07 2.59 -24.64
N LYS A 101 -1.30 2.10 -24.67
CA LYS A 101 -2.48 2.92 -25.00
C LYS A 101 -2.73 3.99 -23.94
N HIS A 102 -2.54 3.67 -22.66
CA HIS A 102 -2.81 4.57 -21.53
C HIS A 102 -1.66 5.55 -21.27
N TYR A 103 -0.43 5.05 -21.16
CA TYR A 103 0.77 5.83 -20.80
C TYR A 103 1.61 6.27 -22.01
N GLY A 104 1.13 6.00 -23.23
CA GLY A 104 1.83 6.31 -24.47
C GLY A 104 2.94 5.31 -24.83
N PRO A 105 3.56 5.46 -26.01
CA PRO A 105 4.54 4.51 -26.55
C PRO A 105 5.80 4.35 -25.68
N LYS A 106 6.15 5.38 -24.91
CA LYS A 106 7.29 5.33 -23.97
C LYS A 106 6.92 4.77 -22.60
N LYS A 107 5.63 4.54 -22.33
CA LYS A 107 5.12 4.07 -21.04
C LYS A 107 5.55 4.99 -19.88
N GLU A 108 5.60 6.30 -20.11
CA GLU A 108 6.05 7.25 -19.10
C GLU A 108 4.89 7.61 -18.17
N TRP A 109 5.08 7.49 -16.85
CA TRP A 109 4.08 7.95 -15.91
C TRP A 109 4.18 9.46 -15.70
N GLN A 110 3.10 10.18 -16.00
CA GLN A 110 3.07 11.66 -16.05
C GLN A 110 3.53 12.36 -14.77
N HIS A 111 3.34 11.73 -13.60
CA HIS A 111 3.67 12.32 -12.30
C HIS A 111 5.07 12.00 -11.82
N PHE A 112 5.85 11.19 -12.55
CA PHE A 112 7.15 10.70 -12.08
C PHE A 112 8.10 11.84 -11.66
N TYR A 113 8.23 12.88 -12.49
CA TYR A 113 9.10 14.03 -12.17
C TYR A 113 8.61 14.87 -10.99
N SER A 114 7.33 14.77 -10.62
CA SER A 114 6.78 15.43 -9.43
C SER A 114 7.05 14.67 -8.13
N LEU A 115 7.48 13.39 -8.20
CA LEU A 115 7.79 12.59 -7.02
C LEU A 115 8.95 13.18 -6.21
N ASN A 116 9.92 13.82 -6.89
CA ASN A 116 11.10 14.39 -6.25
C ASN A 116 10.81 15.64 -5.41
N THR A 117 9.61 16.22 -5.48
CA THR A 117 9.27 17.47 -4.79
C THR A 117 8.21 17.31 -3.71
N SER A 118 7.46 16.20 -3.70
CA SER A 118 6.38 15.96 -2.74
C SER A 118 6.61 14.64 -1.99
N PHE A 119 6.71 14.71 -0.67
CA PHE A 119 6.79 13.56 0.22
C PHE A 119 5.60 12.61 -0.02
N THR A 120 5.86 11.42 -0.57
CA THR A 120 5.06 10.17 -0.62
C THR A 120 3.54 10.21 -0.90
N ARG A 121 2.91 11.39 -0.97
CA ARG A 121 1.46 11.63 -0.96
C ARG A 121 1.12 12.88 -1.76
N SER A 122 0.23 12.72 -2.71
CA SER A 122 -0.43 13.79 -3.45
C SER A 122 -1.94 13.53 -3.45
N ALA A 123 -2.75 14.54 -3.79
CA ALA A 123 -4.16 14.32 -4.11
C ALA A 123 -4.34 13.40 -5.35
N LYS A 124 -3.27 13.20 -6.13
CA LYS A 124 -3.26 12.43 -7.38
C LYS A 124 -2.69 11.03 -7.23
N TYR A 125 -1.82 10.78 -6.25
CA TYR A 125 -1.16 9.49 -6.10
C TYR A 125 -0.65 9.22 -4.68
N TYR A 126 -0.41 7.95 -4.38
CA TYR A 126 0.22 7.49 -3.15
C TYR A 126 1.32 6.46 -3.41
N PHE A 127 2.44 6.56 -2.69
CA PHE A 127 3.55 5.62 -2.80
C PHE A 127 3.62 4.70 -1.59
N TYR A 128 3.50 3.39 -1.81
CA TYR A 128 3.62 2.36 -0.76
C TYR A 128 5.08 1.94 -0.59
N ASP A 129 5.86 2.69 0.19
CA ASP A 129 7.30 2.44 0.47
C ASP A 129 7.59 1.73 1.79
N ASN A 130 6.61 1.49 2.64
CA ASN A 130 6.81 0.89 3.96
C ASN A 130 5.87 -0.31 4.15
N TYR A 131 6.11 -1.12 5.19
CA TYR A 131 5.32 -2.32 5.42
C TYR A 131 4.06 -2.08 6.27
N PHE A 132 3.92 -0.88 6.85
CA PHE A 132 2.80 -0.54 7.75
C PHE A 132 1.52 -0.21 7.00
N ASP A 133 1.65 0.32 5.78
CA ASP A 133 0.53 0.66 4.92
C ASP A 133 0.42 -0.25 3.68
N LEU A 134 1.49 -0.97 3.30
CA LEU A 134 1.52 -1.82 2.10
C LEU A 134 0.28 -2.69 1.89
N PRO A 135 -0.31 -3.35 2.90
CA PRO A 135 -1.52 -4.15 2.68
C PRO A 135 -2.73 -3.33 2.16
N GLY A 136 -2.75 -2.02 2.40
CA GLY A 136 -3.70 -1.07 1.83
C GLY A 136 -3.68 -1.02 0.30
N VAL A 137 -2.58 -1.40 -0.36
CA VAL A 137 -2.48 -1.42 -1.83
C VAL A 137 -3.50 -2.37 -2.45
N LEU A 138 -3.67 -3.57 -1.89
CA LEU A 138 -4.67 -4.54 -2.31
C LEU A 138 -6.09 -4.02 -2.02
N LEU A 139 -6.26 -3.31 -0.91
CA LEU A 139 -7.54 -2.72 -0.54
C LEU A 139 -7.95 -1.65 -1.55
N CYS A 140 -7.02 -0.78 -1.98
CA CYS A 140 -7.24 0.17 -3.07
C CYS A 140 -7.66 -0.57 -4.35
N GLY A 141 -6.94 -1.62 -4.74
CA GLY A 141 -7.27 -2.41 -5.92
C GLY A 141 -8.70 -2.97 -5.87
N LYS A 142 -9.09 -3.58 -4.75
CA LYS A 142 -10.46 -4.12 -4.57
C LYS A 142 -11.53 -3.03 -4.57
N VAL A 143 -11.26 -1.87 -3.97
CA VAL A 143 -12.19 -0.75 -3.97
C VAL A 143 -12.43 -0.25 -5.39
N VAL A 144 -11.36 -0.13 -6.20
CA VAL A 144 -11.48 0.22 -7.63
C VAL A 144 -12.33 -0.82 -8.37
N ASP A 145 -12.09 -2.12 -8.16
CA ASP A 145 -12.93 -3.17 -8.77
C ASP A 145 -14.41 -3.04 -8.40
N MET A 146 -14.71 -2.67 -7.14
CA MET A 146 -16.08 -2.47 -6.67
C MET A 146 -16.73 -1.24 -7.29
N LEU A 147 -16.00 -0.13 -7.43
CA LEU A 147 -16.47 1.08 -8.10
C LEU A 147 -16.79 0.77 -9.57
N HIS A 148 -15.86 0.09 -10.26
CA HIS A 148 -16.04 -0.33 -11.65
C HIS A 148 -17.28 -1.21 -11.84
N LYS A 149 -17.48 -2.23 -11.00
CA LYS A 149 -18.66 -3.12 -11.03
C LYS A 149 -19.99 -2.39 -10.83
N ARG A 150 -19.99 -1.29 -10.08
CA ARG A 150 -21.17 -0.44 -9.83
C ARG A 150 -21.41 0.59 -10.94
N GLY A 151 -20.53 0.66 -11.93
CA GLY A 151 -20.57 1.67 -12.99
C GLY A 151 -20.18 3.06 -12.51
N ASN A 152 -19.51 3.17 -11.35
CA ASN A 152 -19.03 4.43 -10.81
C ASN A 152 -17.65 4.73 -11.38
N GLU A 153 -17.39 5.99 -11.70
CA GLU A 153 -16.04 6.45 -12.00
C GLU A 153 -15.17 6.38 -10.74
N VAL A 154 -13.91 6.02 -10.92
CA VAL A 154 -12.92 6.12 -9.85
C VAL A 154 -12.64 7.60 -9.61
N ASN A 155 -12.68 8.02 -8.35
CA ASN A 155 -12.26 9.34 -7.95
C ASN A 155 -11.38 9.25 -6.70
N SER A 156 -10.67 10.32 -6.36
CA SER A 156 -9.76 10.33 -5.21
C SER A 156 -10.46 10.36 -3.84
N ASP A 157 -11.79 10.28 -3.76
CA ASP A 157 -12.49 10.33 -2.47
C ASP A 157 -12.31 9.04 -1.67
N PHE A 158 -12.25 7.87 -2.33
CA PHE A 158 -12.00 6.61 -1.61
C PHE A 158 -10.64 6.63 -0.90
N TRP A 159 -9.67 7.39 -1.42
CA TRP A 159 -8.36 7.55 -0.80
C TRP A 159 -8.44 8.18 0.59
N LYS A 160 -9.35 9.15 0.81
CA LYS A 160 -9.55 9.77 2.12
C LYS A 160 -10.01 8.74 3.15
N ASP A 161 -10.81 7.77 2.72
CA ASP A 161 -11.24 6.66 3.57
C ASP A 161 -10.12 5.66 3.85
N ILE A 162 -9.28 5.37 2.86
CA ILE A 162 -8.07 4.55 3.05
C ILE A 162 -7.12 5.21 4.06
N VAL A 163 -6.86 6.51 3.93
CA VAL A 163 -6.03 7.26 4.89
C VAL A 163 -6.66 7.22 6.28
N SER A 164 -7.98 7.40 6.39
CA SER A 164 -8.68 7.28 7.68
C SER A 164 -8.51 5.90 8.31
N ALA A 165 -8.47 4.84 7.49
CA ALA A 165 -8.23 3.47 7.94
C ALA A 165 -6.77 3.25 8.39
N ILE A 166 -5.80 3.81 7.66
CA ILE A 166 -4.38 3.82 8.03
C ILE A 166 -4.20 4.51 9.39
N ASP A 167 -4.76 5.71 9.56
CA ASP A 167 -4.68 6.46 10.81
C ASP A 167 -5.34 5.70 11.97
N HIS A 168 -6.48 5.05 11.73
CA HIS A 168 -7.16 4.24 12.74
C HIS A 168 -6.29 3.07 13.22
N ASN A 169 -5.53 2.43 12.32
CA ASN A 169 -4.70 1.27 12.63
C ASN A 169 -3.57 1.55 13.63
N TYR A 170 -3.14 2.81 13.77
CA TYR A 170 -2.19 3.22 14.81
C TYR A 170 -2.83 3.34 16.20
N ASN A 171 -4.14 3.18 16.32
CA ASN A 171 -4.83 3.11 17.59
C ASN A 171 -4.97 1.66 18.07
N THR A 172 -4.65 1.37 19.33
CA THR A 172 -4.79 0.03 19.92
C THR A 172 -6.21 -0.54 19.84
N SER A 173 -7.23 0.32 19.73
CA SER A 173 -8.61 -0.09 19.51
C SER A 173 -8.85 -0.80 18.17
N ALA A 174 -8.03 -0.53 17.16
CA ALA A 174 -8.16 -1.13 15.83
C ALA A 174 -8.03 -2.66 15.84
N PHE A 175 -7.34 -3.21 16.83
CA PHE A 175 -7.10 -4.65 16.97
C PHE A 175 -7.97 -5.32 18.05
N LYS A 176 -8.86 -4.57 18.72
CA LYS A 176 -9.75 -5.15 19.73
C LYS A 176 -10.70 -6.17 19.08
N GLY A 177 -10.80 -7.35 19.68
CA GLY A 177 -11.68 -8.43 19.20
C GLY A 177 -11.12 -9.23 18.02
N MET A 178 -9.91 -8.93 17.53
CA MET A 178 -9.24 -9.78 16.55
C MET A 178 -8.77 -11.09 17.18
N ARG A 179 -9.10 -12.21 16.54
CA ARG A 179 -8.57 -13.52 16.90
C ARG A 179 -7.23 -13.71 16.19
N PHE A 180 -6.15 -13.69 16.95
CA PHE A 180 -4.85 -14.16 16.48
C PHE A 180 -4.92 -15.68 16.33
N VAL A 181 -4.44 -16.21 15.20
CA VAL A 181 -4.38 -17.67 15.01
C VAL A 181 -3.41 -18.24 16.05
N SER A 182 -3.88 -19.25 16.78
CA SER A 182 -3.27 -19.79 17.99
C SER A 182 -2.00 -20.59 17.70
N ASP A 183 -0.91 -19.90 17.41
CA ASP A 183 0.47 -20.36 17.67
C ASP A 183 1.39 -19.20 18.08
N MET A 184 0.85 -17.98 18.16
CA MET A 184 1.59 -16.81 18.62
C MET A 184 1.35 -16.61 20.11
N HIS A 185 2.36 -16.92 20.93
CA HIS A 185 2.44 -16.36 22.27
C HIS A 185 2.33 -14.84 22.19
N LEU A 186 1.38 -14.27 22.94
CA LEU A 186 1.09 -12.84 23.08
C LEU A 186 2.28 -11.99 23.60
N SER A 187 3.47 -12.57 23.74
CA SER A 187 4.66 -11.92 24.29
C SER A 187 5.43 -11.05 23.29
N TRP A 188 4.94 -10.84 22.07
CA TRP A 188 5.69 -10.15 20.99
C TRP A 188 4.96 -8.96 20.38
N LEU A 189 3.96 -8.40 21.07
CA LEU A 189 3.24 -7.19 20.62
C LEU A 189 3.66 -5.90 21.36
N ILE A 190 4.79 -5.92 22.08
CA ILE A 190 5.45 -4.75 22.67
C ILE A 190 6.95 -4.94 22.60
#